data_AF-A0A4Q5X8V6-F1
#
_entry.id   AF-A0A4Q5X8V6-F1
#
_cell.length_a   1.000
_cell.length_b   1.000
_cell.length_c   1.000
_cell.angle_alpha   90.00
_cell.angle_beta   90.00
_cell.angle_gamma   90.00
#
_symmetry.space_group_name_H-M   'P 1'
#
loop_
_entity.id
_entity.type
_entity.pdbx_description
1 polymer ?
#
loop_
_entity_poly.entity_id
_entity_poly.type
_entity_poly.pdbx_seq_one_letter_code
_entity_poly.pdbx_strand_id
1 'polypeptide(L)'
;MVALLGQLIGCNADECERYAEQRCRGNAAELCSYARDSTQLVLTSVGCGSGACREDGSGAYCALAAEPDSRCGVAVGDTACEQNVLVVCRSGFAINEVDCETAEVRGKEVYAWSVESGGVCVATPNAAFCARDDEPSAACPDVALESGCDGNELVSCRHGYVTSSGVDCADRFCSVTPGYAACMVEAALHPLCPPDISGTTVCDGPNVIECAYGHREGQHPCEPGYVCRKTSTEAGCLNDNPDAQQP
;
A
#
# COMPACT_ATOMS: atom_id res chain seq x y z
N MET A 1 -11.76 28.82 1.90
CA MET A 1 -10.50 28.34 2.50
C MET A 1 -10.58 28.53 4.01
N VAL A 2 -10.96 27.47 4.74
CA VAL A 2 -10.89 27.44 6.20
C VAL A 2 -9.51 26.89 6.54
N ALA A 3 -8.62 27.74 7.04
CA ALA A 3 -7.34 27.31 7.55
C ALA A 3 -7.57 26.58 8.88
N LEU A 4 -7.40 25.25 8.88
CA LEU A 4 -7.29 24.44 10.09
C LEU A 4 -5.98 24.81 10.80
N LEU A 5 -6.04 25.84 11.64
CA LEU A 5 -5.06 26.08 12.69
C LEU A 5 -5.25 24.97 13.73
N GLY A 6 -4.53 23.85 13.56
CA GLY A 6 -4.32 22.89 14.62
C GLY A 6 -3.60 23.58 15.76
N GLN A 7 -4.35 24.04 16.76
CA GLN A 7 -3.77 24.51 18.00
C GLN A 7 -3.10 23.30 18.66
N LEU A 8 -1.77 23.26 18.60
CA LEU A 8 -0.94 22.46 19.49
C LEU A 8 -1.12 23.04 20.91
N ILE A 9 -2.27 22.80 21.51
CA ILE A 9 -2.41 22.92 22.96
C ILE A 9 -1.52 21.80 23.48
N GLY A 10 -0.36 22.16 24.04
CA GLY A 10 0.54 21.22 24.67
C GLY A 10 -0.20 20.55 25.82
N CYS A 11 -0.83 19.41 25.54
CA CYS A 11 -1.33 18.52 26.57
C CYS A 11 -0.11 18.06 27.38
N ASN A 12 -0.22 18.10 28.71
CA ASN A 12 0.81 17.56 29.59
C ASN A 12 1.14 16.13 29.13
N ALA A 13 2.44 15.83 29.00
CA ALA A 13 2.93 14.51 28.61
C ALA A 13 2.49 13.37 29.55
N ASP A 14 1.80 13.71 30.65
CA ASP A 14 1.32 12.80 31.69
C ASP A 14 0.05 12.01 31.31
N GLU A 15 -0.60 12.31 30.19
CA GLU A 15 -1.87 11.63 29.82
C GLU A 15 -1.69 10.31 29.03
N CYS A 16 -0.46 9.96 28.65
CA CYS A 16 -0.12 8.74 27.94
C CYS A 16 0.71 7.82 28.82
N GLU A 17 0.10 6.76 29.35
CA GLU A 17 0.80 5.77 30.17
C GLU A 17 1.46 4.68 29.33
N ARG A 18 0.90 4.40 28.13
CA ARG A 18 1.36 3.30 27.26
C ARG A 18 1.36 3.71 25.79
N TYR A 19 2.34 3.18 25.05
CA TYR A 19 2.35 3.27 23.59
C TYR A 19 1.13 2.56 23.00
N ALA A 20 0.53 3.16 21.97
CA ALA A 20 -0.68 2.68 21.28
C ALA A 20 -1.94 2.59 22.16
N GLU A 21 -1.95 3.23 23.35
CA GLU A 21 -3.19 3.48 24.08
C GLU A 21 -4.12 4.33 23.22
N GLN A 22 -5.37 3.87 23.06
CA GLN A 22 -6.41 4.57 22.32
C GLN A 22 -7.66 4.70 23.18
N ARG A 23 -8.33 5.84 23.10
CA ARG A 23 -9.56 6.11 23.85
C ARG A 23 -10.43 7.17 23.17
N CYS A 24 -11.70 7.19 23.52
CA CYS A 24 -12.62 8.25 23.18
C CYS A 24 -12.66 9.30 24.30
N ARG A 25 -12.43 10.56 23.93
CA ARG A 25 -12.67 11.73 24.80
C ARG A 25 -13.73 12.61 24.18
N GLY A 26 -14.97 12.47 24.66
CA GLY A 26 -16.13 13.11 24.03
C GLY A 26 -16.33 12.58 22.60
N ASN A 27 -16.29 13.46 21.60
CA ASN A 27 -16.40 13.08 20.19
C ASN A 27 -15.05 13.09 19.45
N ALA A 28 -13.96 12.77 20.14
CA ALA A 28 -12.62 12.67 19.56
C ALA A 28 -11.98 11.33 19.91
N ALA A 29 -11.38 10.69 18.91
CA ALA A 29 -10.52 9.53 19.08
C ALA A 29 -9.11 10.01 19.40
N GLU A 30 -8.54 9.52 20.50
CA GLU A 30 -7.20 9.85 20.94
C GLU A 30 -6.28 8.63 20.81
N LEU A 31 -5.03 8.86 20.40
CA LEU A 31 -3.98 7.86 20.25
C LEU A 31 -2.68 8.36 20.90
N CYS A 32 -2.12 7.56 21.80
CA CYS A 32 -0.77 7.76 22.30
C CYS A 32 0.26 7.12 21.35
N SER A 33 1.13 7.94 20.77
CA SER A 33 2.21 7.49 19.89
C SER A 33 3.52 8.19 20.24
N TYR A 34 4.66 7.70 19.73
CA TYR A 34 5.92 8.41 19.88
C TYR A 34 5.93 9.66 19.00
N ALA A 35 6.42 10.77 19.54
CA ALA A 35 6.74 11.93 18.71
C ALA A 35 7.79 11.54 17.67
N ARG A 36 7.72 12.15 16.47
CA ARG A 36 8.70 11.90 15.40
C ARG A 36 10.11 12.14 15.94
N ASP A 37 10.98 11.15 15.77
CA ASP A 37 12.39 11.16 16.21
C ASP A 37 12.61 11.30 17.73
N SER A 38 11.63 10.87 18.55
CA SER A 38 11.71 10.93 20.01
C SER A 38 11.15 9.67 20.67
N THR A 39 11.59 9.38 21.90
CA THR A 39 11.01 8.34 22.76
C THR A 39 9.88 8.85 23.65
N GLN A 40 9.55 10.14 23.54
CA GLN A 40 8.45 10.74 24.29
C GLN A 40 7.11 10.36 23.66
N LEU A 41 6.18 9.90 24.49
CA LEU A 41 4.80 9.68 24.08
C LEU A 41 4.07 11.02 23.98
N VAL A 42 3.32 11.18 22.89
CA VAL A 42 2.42 12.30 22.64
C VAL A 42 1.02 11.78 22.40
N LEU A 43 0.04 12.47 22.97
CA LEU A 43 -1.37 12.22 22.72
C LEU A 43 -1.79 12.98 21.47
N THR A 44 -2.19 12.26 20.43
CA THR A 44 -2.81 12.83 19.23
C THR A 44 -4.32 12.68 19.34
N SER A 45 -5.08 13.75 19.09
CA SER A 45 -6.54 13.75 19.16
C SER A 45 -7.16 14.10 17.81
N VAL A 46 -8.09 13.28 17.34
CA VAL A 46 -8.80 13.45 16.07
C VAL A 46 -10.30 13.53 16.36
N GLY A 47 -10.88 14.72 16.21
CA GLY A 47 -12.33 14.90 16.35
C GLY A 47 -13.09 14.17 15.24
N CYS A 48 -14.15 13.43 15.56
CA CYS A 48 -14.91 12.60 14.60
C CYS A 48 -15.87 13.40 13.70
N GLY A 49 -15.91 14.73 13.82
CA GLY A 49 -16.77 15.59 13.00
C GLY A 49 -18.25 15.35 13.29
N SER A 50 -19.04 15.08 12.25
CA SER A 50 -20.45 14.69 12.38
C SER A 50 -20.65 13.24 12.81
N GLY A 51 -19.59 12.44 12.80
CA GLY A 51 -19.59 11.06 13.25
C GLY A 51 -19.59 10.93 14.78
N ALA A 52 -19.34 9.72 15.26
CA ALA A 52 -19.26 9.40 16.67
C ALA A 52 -17.96 8.66 17.01
N CYS A 53 -17.31 9.07 18.10
CA CYS A 53 -16.22 8.27 18.66
C CYS A 53 -16.76 6.98 19.28
N ARG A 54 -16.12 5.85 18.96
CA ARG A 54 -16.43 4.51 19.45
C ARG A 54 -15.17 3.80 19.91
N GLU A 55 -15.31 2.83 20.79
CA GLU A 55 -14.22 1.98 21.27
C GLU A 55 -14.58 0.51 21.06
N ASP A 56 -13.59 -0.29 20.67
CA ASP A 56 -13.66 -1.74 20.66
C ASP A 56 -12.38 -2.35 21.27
N GLY A 57 -12.23 -3.68 21.20
CA GLY A 57 -11.06 -4.37 21.71
C GLY A 57 -9.73 -4.01 21.02
N SER A 58 -9.78 -3.32 19.87
CA SER A 58 -8.60 -2.86 19.11
C SER A 58 -8.32 -1.36 19.30
N GLY A 59 -9.16 -0.63 20.03
CA GLY A 59 -8.96 0.78 20.36
C GLY A 59 -10.14 1.68 19.99
N ALA A 60 -9.89 2.99 20.04
CA ALA A 60 -10.86 4.02 19.70
C ALA A 60 -10.83 4.35 18.21
N TYR A 61 -11.99 4.65 17.63
CA TYR A 61 -12.16 4.97 16.22
C TYR A 61 -13.32 5.94 15.99
N CYS A 62 -13.35 6.56 14.81
CA CYS A 62 -14.43 7.46 14.42
C CYS A 62 -15.40 6.76 13.46
N ALA A 63 -16.59 6.40 13.97
CA ALA A 63 -17.69 5.94 13.13
C ALA A 63 -18.34 7.11 12.39
N LEU A 64 -18.82 6.87 11.16
CA LEU A 64 -19.50 7.87 10.34
C LEU A 64 -20.86 8.31 10.91
N ALA A 65 -21.49 7.44 11.72
CA ALA A 65 -22.76 7.66 12.37
C ALA A 65 -22.74 7.20 13.84
N ALA A 66 -23.71 7.66 14.62
CA ALA A 66 -23.86 7.27 16.02
C ALA A 66 -24.46 5.86 16.18
N GLU A 67 -25.35 5.45 15.27
CA GLU A 67 -26.00 4.15 15.29
C GLU A 67 -25.21 3.14 14.44
N PRO A 68 -25.27 1.83 14.77
CA PRO A 68 -24.69 0.78 13.93
C PRO A 68 -25.23 0.82 12.50
N ASP A 69 -24.38 0.45 11.56
CA ASP A 69 -24.70 0.40 10.15
C ASP A 69 -25.19 -0.99 9.77
N SER A 70 -26.37 -1.10 9.16
CA SER A 70 -26.95 -2.40 8.79
C SER A 70 -26.15 -3.15 7.72
N ARG A 71 -25.25 -2.47 7.00
CA ARG A 71 -24.34 -3.07 6.01
C ARG A 71 -23.12 -3.71 6.68
N CYS A 72 -22.82 -3.30 7.91
CA CYS A 72 -21.62 -3.71 8.62
C CYS A 72 -21.88 -4.93 9.51
N GLY A 73 -21.08 -5.98 9.30
CA GLY A 73 -20.99 -7.10 10.23
C GLY A 73 -20.28 -6.71 11.53
N VAL A 74 -20.24 -7.66 12.46
CA VAL A 74 -19.61 -7.46 13.78
C VAL A 74 -18.09 -7.69 13.77
N ALA A 75 -17.53 -8.25 12.70
CA ALA A 75 -16.10 -8.52 12.63
C ALA A 75 -15.32 -7.23 12.31
N VAL A 76 -14.07 -7.20 12.75
CA VAL A 76 -13.16 -6.09 12.49
C VAL A 76 -12.62 -6.24 11.07
N GLY A 77 -12.70 -5.17 10.28
CA GLY A 77 -12.23 -5.17 8.89
C GLY A 77 -13.23 -5.75 7.88
N ASP A 78 -14.49 -5.94 8.30
CA ASP A 78 -15.57 -6.26 7.37
C ASP A 78 -15.69 -5.17 6.31
N THR A 79 -16.08 -5.56 5.11
CA THR A 79 -16.31 -4.65 3.98
C THR A 79 -17.62 -5.04 3.32
N ALA A 80 -18.36 -4.04 2.84
CA ALA A 80 -19.62 -4.24 2.13
C ALA A 80 -19.70 -3.34 0.90
N CYS A 81 -20.47 -3.77 -0.09
CA CYS A 81 -20.87 -2.91 -1.20
C CYS A 81 -22.33 -2.49 -1.01
N GLU A 82 -22.58 -1.19 -1.18
CA GLU A 82 -23.92 -0.68 -1.44
C GLU A 82 -23.89 0.13 -2.72
N GLN A 83 -24.53 -0.38 -3.77
CA GLN A 83 -24.44 0.20 -5.11
C GLN A 83 -22.97 0.32 -5.53
N ASN A 84 -22.48 1.55 -5.74
CA ASN A 84 -21.11 1.82 -6.14
C ASN A 84 -20.20 2.29 -5.00
N VAL A 85 -20.64 2.12 -3.75
CA VAL A 85 -19.91 2.59 -2.56
C VAL A 85 -19.36 1.39 -1.81
N LEU A 86 -18.04 1.38 -1.63
CA LEU A 86 -17.34 0.49 -0.71
C LEU A 86 -17.47 1.03 0.72
N VAL A 87 -18.08 0.24 1.58
CA VAL A 87 -18.23 0.54 3.01
C VAL A 87 -17.19 -0.25 3.78
N VAL A 88 -16.30 0.46 4.48
CA VAL A 88 -15.32 -0.15 5.39
C VAL A 88 -15.91 -0.15 6.79
N CYS A 89 -15.97 -1.32 7.40
CA CYS A 89 -16.66 -1.55 8.64
C CYS A 89 -15.72 -1.91 9.79
N ARG A 90 -16.13 -1.55 11.00
CA ARG A 90 -15.49 -1.96 12.25
C ARG A 90 -16.56 -2.13 13.32
N SER A 91 -16.68 -3.34 13.85
CA SER A 91 -17.58 -3.69 14.97
C SER A 91 -19.03 -3.23 14.78
N GLY A 92 -19.59 -3.42 13.58
CA GLY A 92 -20.96 -3.04 13.24
C GLY A 92 -21.16 -1.59 12.83
N PHE A 93 -20.09 -0.79 12.72
CA PHE A 93 -20.16 0.62 12.30
C PHE A 93 -19.39 0.84 10.99
N ALA A 94 -19.93 1.68 10.11
CA ALA A 94 -19.18 2.20 8.97
C ALA A 94 -18.16 3.25 9.46
N ILE A 95 -16.89 3.04 9.13
CA ILE A 95 -15.78 3.94 9.49
C ILE A 95 -15.27 4.74 8.29
N ASN A 96 -15.43 4.20 7.08
CA ASN A 96 -15.21 4.91 5.83
C ASN A 96 -16.23 4.45 4.78
N GLU A 97 -16.58 5.35 3.88
CA GLU A 97 -17.27 5.08 2.62
C GLU A 97 -16.37 5.56 1.49
N VAL A 98 -16.27 4.77 0.42
CA VAL A 98 -15.52 5.14 -0.78
C VAL A 98 -16.42 4.97 -1.98
N ASP A 99 -16.65 6.05 -2.70
CA ASP A 99 -17.28 6.00 -4.01
C ASP A 99 -16.28 5.40 -5.01
N CYS A 100 -16.58 4.21 -5.54
CA CYS A 100 -15.62 3.49 -6.37
C CYS A 100 -15.39 4.15 -7.74
N GLU A 101 -16.33 4.94 -8.26
CA GLU A 101 -16.20 5.63 -9.54
C GLU A 101 -15.30 6.87 -9.44
N THR A 102 -15.42 7.62 -8.34
CA THR A 102 -14.72 8.90 -8.15
C THR A 102 -13.50 8.80 -7.24
N ALA A 103 -13.34 7.68 -6.52
CA ALA A 103 -12.43 7.53 -5.39
C ALA A 103 -12.61 8.59 -4.28
N GLU A 104 -13.78 9.22 -4.19
CA GLU A 104 -14.07 10.13 -3.09
C GLU A 104 -14.22 9.31 -1.80
N VAL A 105 -13.40 9.63 -0.80
CA VAL A 105 -13.42 9.00 0.52
C VAL A 105 -14.17 9.87 1.51
N ARG A 106 -15.22 9.33 2.12
CA ARG A 106 -15.92 9.92 3.26
C ARG A 106 -15.52 9.19 4.53
N GLY A 107 -14.85 9.91 5.42
CA GLY A 107 -14.39 9.40 6.71
C GLY A 107 -13.11 10.09 7.15
N LYS A 108 -12.61 9.73 8.34
CA LYS A 108 -11.39 10.32 8.91
C LYS A 108 -10.28 9.33 9.13
N GLU A 109 -10.58 8.03 9.13
CA GLU A 109 -9.55 7.01 9.24
C GLU A 109 -8.95 6.76 7.85
N VAL A 110 -7.88 7.50 7.55
CA VAL A 110 -7.03 7.24 6.36
C VAL A 110 -6.12 6.04 6.67
N TYR A 111 -6.72 4.92 7.09
CA TYR A 111 -6.15 3.59 6.93
C TYR A 111 -6.78 2.88 5.74
N ALA A 112 -7.48 3.61 4.87
CA ALA A 112 -7.88 3.09 3.58
C ALA A 112 -6.60 2.92 2.77
N TRP A 113 -6.02 1.72 2.82
CA TRP A 113 -4.89 1.30 1.99
C TRP A 113 -5.24 1.74 0.58
N SER A 114 -4.39 2.58 -0.01
CA SER A 114 -4.53 3.22 -1.33
C SER A 114 -5.85 2.85 -2.03
N VAL A 115 -6.91 3.61 -1.75
CA VAL A 115 -8.17 3.34 -2.44
C VAL A 115 -8.00 3.85 -3.86
N GLU A 116 -7.59 2.94 -4.70
CA GLU A 116 -7.48 3.19 -6.12
C GLU A 116 -8.91 3.25 -6.67
N SER A 117 -9.18 4.26 -7.49
CA SER A 117 -10.45 4.37 -8.20
C SER A 117 -10.60 3.12 -9.07
N GLY A 118 -11.55 2.26 -8.70
CA GLY A 118 -11.89 1.09 -9.49
C GLY A 118 -12.85 1.48 -10.60
N GLY A 119 -14.01 2.02 -10.26
CA GLY A 119 -15.11 2.18 -11.18
C GLY A 119 -16.36 1.58 -10.57
N VAL A 120 -16.27 0.32 -10.14
CA VAL A 120 -17.38 -0.44 -9.55
C VAL A 120 -17.07 -1.02 -8.17
N CYS A 121 -18.07 -1.15 -7.29
CA CYS A 121 -17.94 -1.92 -6.05
C CYS A 121 -18.30 -3.40 -6.29
N VAL A 122 -17.35 -4.31 -6.00
CA VAL A 122 -17.52 -5.75 -6.14
C VAL A 122 -17.52 -6.42 -4.77
N ALA A 123 -18.53 -7.27 -4.53
CA ALA A 123 -18.63 -8.09 -3.34
C ALA A 123 -18.36 -9.57 -3.67
N THR A 124 -17.40 -10.15 -2.96
CA THR A 124 -17.06 -11.58 -3.01
C THR A 124 -17.46 -12.25 -1.68
N PRO A 125 -17.46 -13.58 -1.58
CA PRO A 125 -17.77 -14.26 -0.32
C PRO A 125 -16.89 -13.88 0.88
N ASN A 126 -15.69 -13.33 0.64
CA ASN A 126 -14.71 -13.03 1.68
C ASN A 126 -14.44 -11.53 1.89
N ALA A 127 -14.80 -10.67 0.93
CA ALA A 127 -14.50 -9.24 0.99
C ALA A 127 -15.30 -8.44 -0.06
N ALA A 128 -15.47 -7.15 0.19
CA ALA A 128 -15.85 -6.15 -0.81
C ALA A 128 -14.67 -5.21 -1.12
N PHE A 129 -14.57 -4.75 -2.36
CA PHE A 129 -13.52 -3.83 -2.82
C PHE A 129 -13.96 -3.06 -4.07
N CYS A 130 -13.29 -1.95 -4.37
CA CYS A 130 -13.44 -1.26 -5.64
C CYS A 130 -12.64 -1.99 -6.73
N ALA A 131 -13.28 -2.26 -7.87
CA ALA A 131 -12.71 -2.92 -9.03
C ALA A 131 -12.91 -2.07 -10.28
N ARG A 132 -12.05 -2.28 -11.28
CA ARG A 132 -12.09 -1.60 -12.57
C ARG A 132 -13.38 -1.88 -13.34
N ASP A 133 -13.76 -3.14 -13.33
CA ASP A 133 -14.89 -3.70 -14.06
C ASP A 133 -15.70 -4.63 -13.12
N ASP A 134 -16.96 -4.88 -13.45
CA ASP A 134 -17.86 -5.72 -12.65
C ASP A 134 -17.72 -7.22 -12.93
N GLU A 135 -16.86 -7.58 -13.87
CA GLU A 135 -16.49 -8.95 -14.21
C GLU A 135 -15.00 -9.22 -13.94
N PRO A 136 -14.62 -10.46 -13.56
CA PRO A 136 -13.22 -10.85 -13.44
C PRO A 136 -12.44 -10.64 -14.74
N SER A 137 -11.18 -10.22 -14.62
CA SER A 137 -10.31 -9.93 -15.76
C SER A 137 -9.37 -11.09 -16.08
N ALA A 138 -9.15 -11.33 -17.37
CA ALA A 138 -8.12 -12.27 -17.84
C ALA A 138 -6.70 -11.85 -17.44
N ALA A 139 -6.47 -10.56 -17.12
CA ALA A 139 -5.20 -10.07 -16.59
C ALA A 139 -4.93 -10.55 -15.15
N CYS A 140 -5.96 -10.99 -14.44
CA CYS A 140 -5.89 -11.45 -13.04
C CYS A 140 -6.34 -12.92 -12.89
N PRO A 141 -5.70 -13.90 -13.54
CA PRO A 141 -6.18 -15.29 -13.58
C PRO A 141 -5.91 -16.09 -12.29
N ASP A 142 -4.96 -15.64 -11.45
CA ASP A 142 -4.58 -16.31 -10.21
C ASP A 142 -4.88 -15.40 -9.01
N VAL A 143 -5.66 -15.92 -8.06
CA VAL A 143 -6.01 -15.22 -6.82
C VAL A 143 -4.82 -15.01 -5.88
N ALA A 144 -3.71 -15.72 -6.09
CA ALA A 144 -2.49 -15.58 -5.30
C ALA A 144 -1.62 -14.39 -5.76
N LEU A 145 -1.79 -13.93 -6.99
CA LEU A 145 -1.01 -12.82 -7.53
C LEU A 145 -1.71 -11.49 -7.21
N GLU A 146 -1.01 -10.60 -6.52
CA GLU A 146 -1.49 -9.24 -6.23
C GLU A 146 -1.36 -8.29 -7.44
N SER A 147 -0.82 -8.78 -8.57
CA SER A 147 -0.62 -8.01 -9.80
C SER A 147 -0.70 -8.87 -11.07
N GLY A 148 -0.99 -8.22 -12.20
CA GLY A 148 -1.16 -8.84 -13.50
C GLY A 148 -0.76 -7.90 -14.66
N CYS A 149 -0.88 -8.40 -15.89
CA CYS A 149 -0.62 -7.62 -17.10
C CYS A 149 -1.89 -7.52 -17.97
N ASP A 150 -2.34 -6.30 -18.22
CA ASP A 150 -3.40 -5.99 -19.19
C ASP A 150 -2.77 -5.37 -20.43
N GLY A 151 -2.37 -6.21 -21.38
CA GLY A 151 -1.52 -5.79 -22.48
C GLY A 151 -0.13 -5.36 -21.98
N ASN A 152 0.20 -4.07 -22.12
CA ASN A 152 1.46 -3.50 -21.63
C ASN A 152 1.32 -2.72 -20.31
N GLU A 153 0.16 -2.78 -19.68
CA GLU A 153 -0.14 -2.11 -18.43
C GLU A 153 0.02 -3.07 -17.26
N LEU A 154 0.80 -2.67 -16.26
CA LEU A 154 0.91 -3.38 -14.98
C LEU A 154 -0.27 -3.01 -14.09
N VAL A 155 -1.12 -3.98 -13.76
CA VAL A 155 -2.35 -3.77 -12.98
C VAL A 155 -2.27 -4.44 -11.61
N SER A 156 -2.92 -3.85 -10.59
CA SER A 156 -3.12 -4.50 -9.30
C SER A 156 -4.30 -5.47 -9.39
N CYS A 157 -4.13 -6.68 -8.87
CA CYS A 157 -5.13 -7.75 -8.92
C CYS A 157 -5.63 -8.10 -7.52
N ARG A 158 -6.94 -8.34 -7.40
CA ARG A 158 -7.55 -8.86 -6.17
C ARG A 158 -8.71 -9.80 -6.50
N HIS A 159 -8.63 -11.04 -6.04
CA HIS A 159 -9.69 -12.04 -6.20
C HIS A 159 -10.19 -12.23 -7.66
N GLY A 160 -9.31 -12.05 -8.64
CA GLY A 160 -9.65 -12.17 -10.07
C GLY A 160 -10.04 -10.85 -10.76
N TYR A 161 -10.06 -9.73 -10.04
CA TYR A 161 -10.44 -8.42 -10.57
C TYR A 161 -9.24 -7.48 -10.57
N VAL A 162 -9.24 -6.53 -11.51
CA VAL A 162 -8.30 -5.40 -11.48
C VAL A 162 -8.82 -4.35 -10.50
N THR A 163 -8.00 -3.86 -9.57
CA THR A 163 -8.43 -2.88 -8.54
C THR A 163 -7.92 -1.46 -8.77
N SER A 164 -6.95 -1.29 -9.67
CA SER A 164 -6.24 -0.02 -9.87
C SER A 164 -6.26 0.44 -11.32
N SER A 165 -6.09 1.75 -11.51
CA SER A 165 -5.51 2.25 -12.75
C SER A 165 -4.09 1.72 -12.82
N GLY A 166 -3.77 0.90 -13.81
CA GLY A 166 -2.46 0.30 -13.90
C GLY A 166 -1.38 1.31 -14.32
N VAL A 167 -0.15 0.85 -14.25
CA VAL A 167 1.04 1.58 -14.65
C VAL A 167 1.38 1.17 -16.08
N ASP A 168 1.28 2.10 -17.03
CA ASP A 168 1.78 1.88 -18.38
C ASP A 168 3.29 1.65 -18.33
N CYS A 169 3.74 0.48 -18.81
CA CYS A 169 5.15 0.16 -18.85
C CYS A 169 5.95 0.98 -19.88
N ALA A 170 5.29 1.80 -20.71
CA ALA A 170 5.90 2.70 -21.68
C ALA A 170 6.87 1.98 -22.64
N ASP A 171 8.18 2.24 -22.53
CA ASP A 171 9.25 1.61 -23.32
C ASP A 171 9.68 0.23 -22.80
N ARG A 172 9.09 -0.21 -21.68
CA ARG A 172 9.22 -1.53 -21.09
C ARG A 172 8.07 -2.45 -21.51
N PHE A 173 8.13 -3.69 -21.08
CA PHE A 173 7.13 -4.72 -21.31
C PHE A 173 6.55 -5.24 -19.99
N CYS A 174 5.22 -5.29 -19.86
CA CYS A 174 4.60 -5.97 -18.71
C CYS A 174 4.76 -7.49 -18.84
N SER A 175 5.45 -8.11 -17.88
CA SER A 175 5.61 -9.57 -17.83
C SER A 175 5.07 -10.14 -16.52
N VAL A 176 4.36 -11.26 -16.61
CA VAL A 176 3.93 -12.04 -15.44
C VAL A 176 5.06 -13.01 -15.06
N THR A 177 5.52 -12.92 -13.82
CA THR A 177 6.52 -13.82 -13.23
C THR A 177 5.88 -14.71 -12.16
N PRO A 178 6.56 -15.77 -11.66
CA PRO A 178 6.09 -16.54 -10.52
C PRO A 178 5.96 -15.67 -9.26
N GLY A 179 4.75 -15.17 -8.98
CA GLY A 179 4.43 -14.44 -7.74
C GLY A 179 3.99 -12.98 -7.94
N TYR A 180 4.33 -12.35 -9.06
CA TYR A 180 3.86 -10.98 -9.40
C TYR A 180 4.05 -10.64 -10.89
N ALA A 181 3.45 -9.54 -11.35
CA ALA A 181 3.73 -8.92 -12.63
C ALA A 181 4.60 -7.68 -12.47
N ALA A 182 5.46 -7.37 -13.44
CA ALA A 182 6.31 -6.18 -13.43
C ALA A 182 6.65 -5.66 -14.83
N CYS A 183 7.05 -4.39 -14.90
CA CYS A 183 7.53 -3.76 -16.13
C CYS A 183 9.02 -4.09 -16.36
N MET A 184 9.28 -5.02 -17.28
CA MET A 184 10.60 -5.54 -17.66
C MET A 184 11.21 -4.74 -18.81
N VAL A 185 12.52 -4.53 -18.80
CA VAL A 185 13.24 -3.82 -19.87
C VAL A 185 13.19 -4.58 -21.20
N GLU A 186 13.06 -5.91 -21.16
CA GLU A 186 12.98 -6.76 -22.34
C GLU A 186 12.09 -7.98 -22.13
N ALA A 187 11.45 -8.43 -23.20
CA ALA A 187 10.55 -9.60 -23.17
C ALA A 187 11.31 -10.94 -23.14
N ALA A 188 12.52 -10.99 -23.72
CA ALA A 188 13.34 -12.18 -23.70
C ALA A 188 14.04 -12.36 -22.35
N LEU A 189 14.34 -13.61 -21.98
CA LEU A 189 15.17 -13.88 -20.81
C LEU A 189 16.59 -13.37 -21.05
N HIS A 190 17.14 -12.65 -20.07
CA HIS A 190 18.48 -12.15 -20.10
C HIS A 190 19.46 -13.26 -19.66
N PRO A 191 20.53 -13.56 -20.42
CA PRO A 191 21.41 -14.70 -20.15
C PRO A 191 22.17 -14.61 -18.82
N LEU A 192 22.28 -13.42 -18.24
CA LEU A 192 22.90 -13.22 -16.92
C LEU A 192 21.90 -13.31 -15.76
N CYS A 193 20.60 -13.25 -16.02
CA CYS A 193 19.57 -13.28 -14.98
C CYS A 193 19.16 -14.73 -14.67
N PRO A 194 19.22 -15.18 -13.41
CA PRO A 194 18.76 -16.52 -13.04
C PRO A 194 17.23 -16.67 -13.19
N PRO A 195 16.72 -17.74 -13.84
CA PRO A 195 15.30 -17.90 -14.13
C PRO A 195 14.43 -18.17 -12.88
N ASP A 196 15.02 -18.71 -11.83
CA ASP A 196 14.28 -19.20 -10.65
C ASP A 196 14.39 -18.27 -9.42
N ILE A 197 14.97 -17.08 -9.58
CA ILE A 197 15.26 -16.17 -8.46
C ILE A 197 14.80 -14.75 -8.80
N SER A 198 14.12 -14.10 -7.85
CA SER A 198 13.74 -12.69 -7.90
C SER A 198 14.73 -11.81 -7.14
N GLY A 199 14.84 -10.53 -7.51
CA GLY A 199 15.57 -9.53 -6.73
C GLY A 199 17.07 -9.77 -6.65
N THR A 200 17.67 -10.29 -7.72
CA THR A 200 19.12 -10.47 -7.79
C THR A 200 19.76 -9.37 -8.61
N THR A 201 21.03 -9.07 -8.33
CA THR A 201 21.82 -8.16 -9.15
C THR A 201 23.01 -8.89 -9.78
N VAL A 202 23.30 -8.56 -11.04
CA VAL A 202 24.45 -9.08 -11.79
C VAL A 202 25.20 -7.96 -12.49
N CYS A 203 26.46 -8.21 -12.86
CA CYS A 203 27.26 -7.25 -13.60
C CYS A 203 27.26 -7.57 -15.10
N ASP A 204 27.03 -6.53 -15.90
CA ASP A 204 27.29 -6.54 -17.34
C ASP A 204 28.18 -5.35 -17.71
N GLY A 205 29.48 -5.61 -17.78
CA GLY A 205 30.51 -4.58 -17.93
C GLY A 205 30.43 -3.54 -16.80
N PRO A 206 30.24 -2.24 -17.12
CA PRO A 206 30.15 -1.18 -16.12
C PRO A 206 28.75 -1.04 -15.50
N ASN A 207 27.77 -1.86 -15.88
CA ASN A 207 26.40 -1.74 -15.42
C ASN A 207 26.06 -2.78 -14.37
N VAL A 208 25.26 -2.38 -13.39
CA VAL A 208 24.49 -3.28 -12.53
C VAL A 208 23.16 -3.55 -13.21
N ILE A 209 22.82 -4.83 -13.38
CA ILE A 209 21.54 -5.30 -13.87
C ILE A 209 20.75 -5.82 -12.69
N GLU A 210 19.52 -5.32 -12.53
CA GLU A 210 18.52 -5.84 -11.60
C GLU A 210 17.70 -6.92 -12.33
N CYS A 211 17.68 -8.11 -11.76
CA CYS A 211 17.12 -9.31 -12.35
C CYS A 211 15.96 -9.86 -11.52
N ALA A 212 14.89 -10.26 -12.20
CA ALA A 212 13.84 -11.07 -11.63
C ALA A 212 13.40 -12.18 -12.59
N TYR A 213 13.45 -13.43 -12.11
CA TYR A 213 12.98 -14.62 -12.83
C TYR A 213 13.51 -14.71 -14.26
N GLY A 214 14.79 -14.43 -14.43
CA GLY A 214 15.47 -14.48 -15.72
C GLY A 214 15.23 -13.26 -16.62
N HIS A 215 14.42 -12.30 -16.19
CA HIS A 215 14.23 -11.01 -16.88
C HIS A 215 15.08 -9.91 -16.24
N ARG A 216 15.35 -8.88 -17.05
CA ARG A 216 15.95 -7.62 -16.59
C ARG A 216 14.86 -6.62 -16.20
N GLU A 217 14.77 -6.30 -14.92
CA GLU A 217 13.85 -5.29 -14.38
C GLU A 217 14.41 -3.88 -14.48
N GLY A 218 15.73 -3.76 -14.34
CA GLY A 218 16.43 -2.50 -14.28
C GLY A 218 17.88 -2.62 -14.71
N GLN A 219 18.45 -1.50 -15.12
CA GLN A 219 19.87 -1.40 -15.39
C GLN A 219 20.32 0.02 -15.09
N HIS A 220 21.44 0.14 -14.39
CA HIS A 220 22.06 1.43 -14.15
C HIS A 220 23.60 1.32 -14.30
N PRO A 221 24.24 2.32 -14.94
CA PRO A 221 25.69 2.36 -15.03
C PRO A 221 26.30 2.74 -13.69
N CYS A 222 27.47 2.21 -13.38
CA CYS A 222 28.26 2.70 -12.26
C CYS A 222 28.76 4.12 -12.51
N GLU A 223 28.80 4.92 -11.44
CA GLU A 223 29.36 6.26 -11.48
C GLU A 223 30.86 6.23 -11.84
N PRO A 224 31.42 7.31 -12.42
CA PRO A 224 32.85 7.39 -12.70
C PRO A 224 33.70 7.09 -11.46
N GLY A 225 34.67 6.19 -11.61
CA GLY A 225 35.53 5.71 -10.51
C GLY A 225 34.99 4.46 -9.78
N TYR A 226 33.79 3.99 -10.15
CA TYR A 226 33.22 2.74 -9.67
C TYR A 226 33.15 1.72 -10.80
N VAL A 227 33.30 0.46 -10.44
CA VAL A 227 33.13 -0.69 -11.34
C VAL A 227 32.11 -1.64 -10.76
N CYS A 228 31.30 -2.24 -11.62
CA CYS A 228 30.40 -3.28 -11.16
C CYS A 228 31.22 -4.49 -10.71
N ARG A 229 31.02 -4.93 -9.47
CA ARG A 229 31.63 -6.13 -8.93
C ARG A 229 30.57 -6.98 -8.24
N LYS A 230 30.73 -8.30 -8.38
CA LYS A 230 29.92 -9.29 -7.69
C LYS A 230 30.56 -9.61 -6.34
N THR A 231 29.81 -9.41 -5.25
CA THR A 231 30.14 -9.90 -3.91
C THR A 231 29.62 -11.34 -3.73
N SER A 232 29.78 -11.93 -2.54
CA SER A 232 29.23 -13.26 -2.25
C SER A 232 27.70 -13.32 -2.34
N THR A 233 27.02 -12.19 -2.15
CA THR A 233 25.55 -12.12 -2.09
C THR A 233 24.96 -11.38 -3.28
N GLU A 234 25.58 -10.28 -3.73
CA GLU A 234 24.97 -9.35 -4.69
C GLU A 234 26.01 -8.66 -5.59
N ALA A 235 25.61 -8.19 -6.76
CA ALA A 235 26.40 -7.26 -7.57
C ALA A 235 26.09 -5.80 -7.22
N GLY A 236 27.11 -4.95 -7.28
CA GLY A 236 26.97 -3.51 -7.06
C GLY A 236 28.16 -2.72 -7.56
N CYS A 237 28.02 -1.40 -7.58
CA CYS A 237 29.09 -0.48 -7.96
C CYS A 237 30.06 -0.29 -6.79
N LEU A 238 31.29 -0.80 -6.94
CA LEU A 238 32.35 -0.68 -5.93
C LEU A 238 33.46 0.22 -6.46
N ASN A 239 34.04 1.04 -5.57
CA ASN A 239 35.13 1.94 -5.91
C ASN A 239 36.33 1.11 -6.44
N ASP A 240 36.82 1.47 -7.62
CA ASP A 240 37.91 0.76 -8.29
C ASP A 240 39.29 1.15 -7.75
N ASN A 241 39.37 2.13 -6.84
CA ASN A 241 40.60 2.53 -6.22
C ASN A 241 41.05 1.50 -5.15
N PRO A 242 42.11 0.71 -5.40
CA PRO A 242 42.61 -0.29 -4.44
C PRO A 242 43.10 0.35 -3.14
N ASP A 243 43.48 1.63 -3.16
CA ASP A 243 43.98 2.35 -1.98
C ASP A 243 42.86 2.88 -1.07
N ALA A 244 41.59 2.84 -1.54
CA ALA A 244 40.44 3.33 -0.77
C ALA A 244 39.76 2.25 0.11
N GLN A 245 40.25 1.01 0.09
CA GLN A 245 39.66 -0.13 0.82
C GLN A 245 40.36 -0.47 2.16
N GLN A 246 41.27 0.37 2.64
CA GLN A 246 41.88 0.20 3.97
C GLN A 246 41.24 1.15 5.00
N PRO A 247 40.61 0.64 6.07
CA PRO A 247 40.20 1.44 7.22
C PRO A 247 41.40 1.94 8.04
#